data_AF-A0A975J0M3-F1
#
_entry.id   AF-A0A975J0M3-F1
#
_cell.length_a   1.000
_cell.length_b   1.000
_cell.length_c   1.000
_cell.angle_alpha   90.00
_cell.angle_beta   90.00
_cell.angle_gamma   90.00
#
_symmetry.space_group_name_H-M   'P 1'
#
loop_
_entity.id
_entity.type
_entity.pdbx_description
1 polymer ?
#
loop_
_entity_poly.entity_id
_entity_poly.type
_entity_poly.pdbx_seq_one_letter_code
_entity_poly.pdbx_strand_id
1 'polypeptide(L)'
;MKTNTIIAKSKKGMTLLELTVVILVLLSLISILFIGARAWKKGSDRAGCLMNIRNVQQAIRSYGNMQALTPGATIPASKTATQVLIGSGLFMENAPTCPGNGTYAGLDGTTIPNVGSVLLTCNFADGPAHTPTNTGDW
;
A
#
# COMPACT_ATOMS: atom_id res chain seq x y z
N MET A 1 -42.28 -25.84 66.77
CA MET A 1 -41.65 -24.69 66.09
C MET A 1 -40.60 -25.26 65.14
N LYS A 2 -40.83 -25.24 63.81
CA LYS A 2 -39.90 -25.81 62.82
C LYS A 2 -38.97 -24.71 62.30
N THR A 3 -37.68 -24.83 62.54
CA THR A 3 -36.66 -23.87 62.07
C THR A 3 -36.27 -24.21 60.64
N ASN A 4 -36.61 -23.34 59.68
CA ASN A 4 -36.17 -23.48 58.29
C ASN A 4 -34.75 -22.98 58.14
N THR A 5 -33.79 -23.89 57.97
CA THR A 5 -32.40 -23.55 57.66
C THR A 5 -32.27 -23.25 56.17
N ILE A 6 -32.13 -21.97 55.80
CA ILE A 6 -31.84 -21.57 54.42
C ILE A 6 -30.35 -21.83 54.15
N ILE A 7 -30.03 -22.88 53.40
CA ILE A 7 -28.67 -23.15 52.94
C ILE A 7 -28.36 -22.18 51.78
N ALA A 8 -27.68 -21.07 52.08
CA ALA A 8 -27.20 -20.16 51.05
C ALA A 8 -26.04 -20.81 50.26
N LYS A 9 -26.26 -21.10 48.98
CA LYS A 9 -25.23 -21.65 48.09
C LYS A 9 -24.19 -20.57 47.79
N SER A 10 -22.98 -20.70 48.34
CA SER A 10 -21.84 -19.83 48.03
C SER A 10 -21.59 -19.83 46.52
N LYS A 11 -21.85 -18.70 45.84
CA LYS A 11 -21.41 -18.51 44.45
C LYS A 11 -19.88 -18.37 44.49
N LYS A 12 -19.17 -19.32 43.88
CA LYS A 12 -17.73 -19.17 43.65
C LYS A 12 -17.54 -18.00 42.69
N GLY A 13 -17.10 -16.85 43.20
CA GLY A 13 -16.67 -15.72 42.37
C GLY A 13 -15.39 -16.09 41.63
N MET A 14 -15.20 -15.51 40.44
CA MET A 14 -13.92 -15.58 39.73
C MET A 14 -12.83 -15.01 40.64
N THR A 15 -11.71 -15.73 40.76
CA THR A 15 -10.63 -15.30 41.63
C THR A 15 -9.89 -14.10 41.02
N LEU A 16 -9.34 -13.23 41.87
CA LEU A 16 -8.54 -12.08 41.39
C LEU A 16 -7.35 -12.54 40.55
N LEU A 17 -6.78 -13.71 40.87
CA LEU A 17 -5.71 -14.33 40.10
C LEU A 17 -6.17 -14.71 38.69
N GLU A 18 -7.30 -15.39 38.53
CA GLU A 18 -7.85 -15.75 37.21
C GLU A 18 -8.05 -14.52 36.32
N LEU A 19 -8.59 -13.43 36.88
CA LEU A 19 -8.80 -12.19 36.15
C LEU A 19 -7.46 -11.52 35.76
N THR A 20 -6.48 -11.48 36.65
CA THR A 20 -5.15 -10.94 36.34
C THR A 20 -4.43 -11.76 35.26
N VAL A 21 -4.50 -13.09 35.31
CA VAL A 21 -3.90 -13.97 34.28
C VAL A 21 -4.53 -13.72 32.92
N VAL A 22 -5.87 -13.63 32.86
CA VAL A 22 -6.57 -13.34 31.60
C VAL A 22 -6.16 -11.99 31.04
N ILE A 23 -6.10 -10.94 31.87
CA ILE A 23 -5.67 -9.61 31.41
C ILE A 23 -4.23 -9.64 30.89
N LEU A 24 -3.31 -10.31 31.59
CA LEU A 24 -1.91 -10.44 31.15
C LEU A 24 -1.81 -11.13 29.79
N VAL A 25 -2.60 -12.19 29.56
CA VAL A 25 -2.63 -12.90 28.27
C VAL A 25 -3.25 -12.02 27.17
N LEU A 26 -4.33 -11.31 27.44
CA LEU A 26 -4.95 -10.43 26.44
C LEU A 26 -4.00 -9.30 26.03
N LEU A 27 -3.32 -8.66 26.99
CA LEU A 27 -2.37 -7.58 26.69
C LEU A 27 -1.15 -8.07 25.92
N SER A 28 -0.66 -9.29 26.18
CA SER A 28 0.45 -9.86 25.42
C SER A 28 0.06 -10.16 23.97
N LEU A 29 -1.13 -10.71 23.74
CA LEU A 29 -1.64 -10.99 22.38
C LEU A 29 -1.89 -9.71 21.58
N ILE A 30 -2.48 -8.69 22.22
CA ILE A 30 -2.72 -7.38 21.58
C ILE A 30 -1.39 -6.74 21.18
N SER A 31 -0.35 -6.85 22.01
CA SER A 31 0.98 -6.30 21.70
C SER A 31 1.60 -6.93 20.45
N ILE A 32 1.54 -8.26 20.33
CA ILE A 32 2.03 -8.99 19.15
C ILE A 32 1.25 -8.59 17.89
N LEU A 33 -0.08 -8.46 18.01
CA LEU A 33 -0.94 -8.03 16.91
C LEU A 33 -0.53 -6.66 16.35
N PHE A 34 -0.22 -5.68 17.20
CA PHE A 34 0.19 -4.35 16.74
C PHE A 34 1.51 -4.37 15.97
N ILE A 35 2.47 -5.19 16.40
CA ILE A 35 3.75 -5.33 15.70
C ILE A 35 3.51 -5.96 14.31
N GLY A 36 2.73 -7.03 14.26
CA GLY A 36 2.37 -7.70 13.01
C GLY A 36 1.60 -6.77 12.05
N ALA A 37 0.61 -6.03 12.55
CA ALA A 37 -0.20 -5.11 11.77
C ALA A 37 0.63 -3.98 11.15
N ARG A 38 1.59 -3.42 11.89
CA ARG A 38 2.49 -2.37 11.37
C ARG A 38 3.41 -2.90 10.25
N ALA A 39 3.98 -4.09 10.44
CA ALA A 39 4.81 -4.73 9.42
C ALA A 39 4.00 -5.05 8.15
N TRP A 40 2.79 -5.58 8.32
CA TRP A 40 1.87 -5.86 7.21
C TRP A 40 1.47 -4.59 6.45
N LYS A 41 1.09 -3.52 7.16
CA LYS A 41 0.73 -2.22 6.54
C LYS A 41 1.87 -1.70 5.66
N LYS A 42 3.10 -1.73 6.16
CA LYS A 42 4.30 -1.31 5.42
C LYS A 42 4.53 -2.14 4.16
N GLY A 43 4.33 -3.46 4.22
CA GLY A 43 4.43 -4.35 3.07
C GLY A 43 3.33 -4.09 2.04
N SER A 44 2.09 -3.89 2.50
CA SER A 44 0.94 -3.57 1.66
C SER A 44 1.12 -2.23 0.94
N ASP A 45 1.61 -1.21 1.64
CA ASP A 45 1.87 0.11 1.06
C ASP A 45 2.91 0.05 -0.05
N ARG A 46 4.00 -0.69 0.18
CA ARG A 46 5.02 -0.93 -0.85
C ARG A 46 4.43 -1.63 -2.06
N ALA A 47 3.66 -2.70 -1.86
CA ALA A 47 3.03 -3.44 -2.95
C ALA A 47 2.08 -2.55 -3.77
N GLY A 48 1.22 -1.78 -3.11
CA GLY A 48 0.31 -0.85 -3.78
C GLY A 48 1.07 0.24 -4.56
N CYS A 49 2.16 0.76 -4.00
CA CYS A 49 3.01 1.73 -4.68
C CYS A 49 3.68 1.16 -5.95
N LEU A 50 4.23 -0.05 -5.87
CA LEU A 50 4.83 -0.72 -7.03
C LEU A 50 3.78 -1.03 -8.11
N MET A 51 2.56 -1.39 -7.72
CA MET A 51 1.46 -1.59 -8.66
C MET A 51 1.09 -0.30 -9.39
N ASN A 52 1.06 0.84 -8.71
CA ASN A 52 0.84 2.13 -9.35
C ASN A 52 1.94 2.47 -10.36
N ILE A 53 3.21 2.29 -9.99
CA ILE A 53 4.35 2.50 -10.91
C ILE A 53 4.22 1.60 -12.13
N ARG A 54 3.93 0.30 -11.93
CA ARG A 54 3.74 -0.66 -13.01
C ARG A 54 2.58 -0.26 -13.93
N ASN A 55 1.45 0.15 -13.37
CA ASN A 55 0.29 0.56 -14.17
C ASN A 55 0.60 1.79 -15.03
N VAL A 56 1.31 2.78 -14.48
CA VAL A 56 1.78 3.95 -15.25
C VAL A 56 2.76 3.54 -16.35
N GLN A 57 3.71 2.64 -16.05
CA GLN A 57 4.65 2.11 -17.03
C GLN A 57 3.91 1.39 -18.17
N GLN A 58 2.91 0.58 -17.86
CA GLN A 58 2.09 -0.11 -18.87
C GLN A 58 1.25 0.87 -19.70
N ALA A 59 0.71 1.92 -19.07
CA ALA A 59 -0.04 2.96 -19.73
C ALA A 59 0.83 3.70 -20.78
N ILE A 60 2.05 4.13 -20.42
CA ILE A 60 2.94 4.83 -21.37
C ILE A 60 3.40 3.92 -22.52
N ARG A 61 3.61 2.63 -22.26
CA ARG A 61 3.94 1.65 -23.30
C ARG A 61 2.76 1.43 -24.26
N SER A 62 1.54 1.34 -23.72
CA SER A 62 0.32 1.23 -24.53
C SER A 62 0.10 2.48 -25.39
N TYR A 63 0.27 3.68 -24.80
CA TYR A 63 0.24 4.94 -25.53
C TYR A 63 1.27 4.98 -26.67
N GLY A 64 2.53 4.60 -26.38
CA GLY A 64 3.58 4.51 -27.40
C GLY A 64 3.19 3.60 -28.55
N ASN A 65 2.66 2.41 -28.26
CA ASN A 65 2.20 1.47 -29.29
C ASN A 65 1.03 2.03 -30.13
N MET A 66 0.05 2.68 -29.50
CA MET A 66 -1.10 3.29 -30.20
C MET A 66 -0.70 4.46 -31.10
N GLN A 67 0.39 5.14 -30.77
CA GLN A 67 0.93 6.28 -31.53
C GLN A 67 2.12 5.91 -32.42
N ALA A 68 2.44 4.60 -32.54
CA ALA A 68 3.61 4.11 -33.27
C ALA A 68 4.94 4.78 -32.85
N LEU A 69 5.09 5.09 -31.56
CA LEU A 69 6.28 5.67 -30.97
C LEU A 69 7.21 4.58 -30.44
N THR A 70 8.51 4.71 -30.72
CA THR A 70 9.55 3.84 -30.17
C THR A 70 9.96 4.29 -28.75
N PRO A 71 10.58 3.40 -27.95
CA PRO A 71 11.24 3.81 -26.72
C PRO A 71 12.24 4.96 -26.98
N GLY A 72 12.23 5.98 -26.12
CA GLY A 72 13.04 7.18 -26.27
C GLY A 72 12.41 8.29 -27.14
N ALA A 73 11.34 7.99 -27.88
CA ALA A 73 10.66 9.00 -28.70
C ALA A 73 10.00 10.07 -27.83
N THR A 74 9.93 11.30 -28.35
CA THR A 74 9.24 12.42 -27.71
C THR A 74 7.72 12.28 -27.90
N ILE A 75 6.97 12.56 -26.84
CA ILE A 75 5.51 12.63 -26.85
C ILE A 75 5.09 13.79 -27.78
N PRO A 76 4.22 13.56 -28.77
CA PRO A 76 3.80 14.58 -29.72
C PRO A 76 3.19 15.83 -29.06
N ALA A 77 3.27 16.95 -29.78
CA ALA A 77 2.72 18.25 -29.38
C ALA A 77 3.25 18.78 -28.03
N SER A 78 4.47 18.39 -27.64
CA SER A 78 5.13 18.81 -26.40
C SER A 78 4.31 18.51 -25.14
N LYS A 79 3.49 17.45 -25.19
CA LYS A 79 2.71 17.00 -24.04
C LYS A 79 3.58 16.24 -23.05
N THR A 80 3.21 16.32 -21.78
CA THR A 80 3.80 15.53 -20.69
C THR A 80 3.11 14.17 -20.58
N ALA A 81 3.76 13.21 -19.91
CA ALA A 81 3.15 11.92 -19.58
C ALA A 81 1.83 12.09 -18.80
N THR A 82 1.75 13.07 -17.88
CA THR A 82 0.48 13.41 -17.20
C THR A 82 -0.64 13.67 -18.18
N GLN A 83 -0.41 14.53 -19.18
CA GLN A 83 -1.45 15.00 -20.11
C GLN A 83 -1.94 13.94 -21.10
N VAL A 84 -1.14 12.89 -21.35
CA VAL A 84 -1.52 11.81 -22.28
C VAL A 84 -1.99 10.55 -21.56
N LEU A 85 -1.63 10.37 -20.29
CA LEU A 85 -1.99 9.19 -19.51
C LEU A 85 -3.12 9.42 -18.52
N ILE A 86 -3.24 10.61 -17.94
CA ILE A 86 -4.09 10.87 -16.77
C ILE A 86 -5.22 11.84 -17.10
N GLY A 87 -6.45 11.39 -16.93
CA GLY A 87 -7.66 12.19 -17.12
C GLY A 87 -8.82 11.35 -17.67
N SER A 88 -9.99 11.97 -17.77
CA SER A 88 -11.22 11.31 -18.23
C SER A 88 -11.03 10.67 -19.60
N GLY A 89 -11.24 9.34 -19.69
CA GLY A 89 -11.14 8.59 -20.94
C GLY A 89 -9.71 8.41 -21.47
N LEU A 90 -8.69 8.69 -20.65
CA LEU A 90 -7.29 8.33 -20.93
C LEU A 90 -6.96 6.97 -20.29
N PHE A 91 -5.69 6.60 -20.25
CA PHE A 91 -5.25 5.30 -19.72
C PHE A 91 -5.49 5.15 -18.22
N MET A 92 -5.52 6.28 -17.51
CA MET A 92 -5.80 6.34 -16.08
C MET A 92 -6.74 7.52 -15.80
N GLU A 93 -7.88 7.24 -15.16
CA GLU A 93 -8.87 8.27 -14.84
C GLU A 93 -8.34 9.30 -13.82
N ASN A 94 -7.52 8.84 -12.88
CA ASN A 94 -6.99 9.65 -11.79
C ASN A 94 -5.49 9.45 -11.61
N ALA A 95 -4.81 10.51 -11.16
CA ALA A 95 -3.40 10.42 -10.79
C ALA A 95 -3.22 9.47 -9.61
N PRO A 96 -2.25 8.53 -9.65
CA PRO A 96 -2.04 7.59 -8.57
C PRO A 96 -1.52 8.32 -7.33
N THR A 97 -1.98 7.89 -6.16
CA THR A 97 -1.44 8.32 -4.85
C THR A 97 -0.68 7.17 -4.21
N CYS A 98 0.40 7.49 -3.48
CA CYS A 98 1.14 6.47 -2.76
C CYS A 98 0.40 6.12 -1.45
N PRO A 99 0.03 4.86 -1.21
CA PRO A 99 -0.67 4.46 0.03
C PRO A 99 0.20 4.61 1.29
N GLY A 100 1.53 4.71 1.12
CA GLY A 100 2.48 5.05 2.17
C GLY A 100 2.68 6.56 2.37
N ASN A 101 1.92 7.43 1.70
CA ASN A 101 2.09 8.90 1.74
C ASN A 101 3.39 9.42 1.08
N GLY A 102 3.99 8.64 0.18
CA GLY A 102 5.03 9.15 -0.72
C GLY A 102 4.47 10.03 -1.84
N THR A 103 5.36 10.74 -2.52
CA THR A 103 5.08 11.52 -3.72
C THR A 103 5.69 10.84 -4.94
N TYR A 104 4.95 10.83 -6.06
CA TYR A 104 5.46 10.35 -7.32
C TYR A 104 6.11 11.48 -8.15
N ALA A 105 7.21 11.17 -8.83
CA ALA A 105 7.92 12.05 -9.75
C ALA A 105 8.12 11.38 -11.12
N GLY A 106 8.23 12.19 -12.19
CA GLY A 106 8.51 11.75 -13.56
C GLY A 106 7.34 11.84 -14.55
N LEU A 107 6.13 12.18 -14.09
CA LEU A 107 4.96 12.38 -14.97
C LEU A 107 5.00 13.68 -15.79
N ASP A 108 5.94 14.56 -15.48
CA ASP A 108 6.30 15.75 -16.23
C ASP A 108 7.21 15.43 -17.44
N GLY A 109 7.73 14.20 -17.52
CA GLY A 109 8.53 13.73 -18.65
C GLY A 109 7.80 13.82 -19.99
N THR A 110 8.54 14.14 -21.04
CA THR A 110 8.04 14.33 -22.41
C THR A 110 8.48 13.23 -23.37
N THR A 111 9.02 12.12 -22.87
CA THR A 111 9.54 11.02 -23.69
C THR A 111 8.99 9.68 -23.24
N ILE A 112 8.80 8.76 -24.18
CA ILE A 112 8.57 7.35 -23.86
C ILE A 112 9.85 6.78 -23.20
N PRO A 113 9.79 6.18 -22.00
CA PRO A 113 10.98 5.63 -21.36
C PRO A 113 11.69 4.60 -22.26
N ASN A 114 13.02 4.59 -22.23
CA ASN A 114 13.78 3.48 -22.81
C ASN A 114 13.43 2.16 -22.10
N VAL A 115 13.68 1.03 -22.76
CA VAL A 115 13.56 -0.28 -22.10
C VAL A 115 14.55 -0.31 -20.92
N GLY A 116 14.12 -0.79 -19.76
CA GLY A 116 14.92 -0.75 -18.53
C GLY A 116 14.70 0.48 -17.66
N SER A 117 14.12 1.55 -18.21
CA SER A 117 13.95 2.84 -17.53
C SER A 117 12.52 3.02 -17.02
N VAL A 118 12.40 3.44 -15.76
CA VAL A 118 11.11 3.66 -15.10
C VAL A 118 10.64 5.10 -15.31
N LEU A 119 9.40 5.28 -15.75
CA LEU A 119 8.79 6.61 -15.86
C LEU A 119 8.53 7.26 -14.50
N LEU A 120 7.98 6.48 -13.57
CA LEU A 120 7.44 6.96 -12.30
C LEU A 120 8.28 6.47 -11.12
N THR A 121 8.81 7.40 -10.33
CA THR A 121 9.54 7.08 -9.09
C THR A 121 8.78 7.57 -7.87
N CYS A 122 8.91 6.89 -6.73
CA CYS A 122 8.29 7.28 -5.47
C CYS A 122 9.37 7.68 -4.46
N ASN A 123 9.21 8.84 -3.79
CA ASN A 123 10.19 9.37 -2.84
C ASN A 123 9.96 8.94 -1.38
N PHE A 124 9.17 7.89 -1.14
CA PHE A 124 8.83 7.46 0.22
C PHE A 124 10.09 7.08 1.03
N ALA A 125 10.30 7.78 2.15
CA ALA A 125 11.50 7.66 2.97
C ALA A 125 11.35 6.70 4.16
N ASP A 126 10.14 6.49 4.68
CA ASP A 126 9.89 5.77 5.93
C ASP A 126 9.72 4.26 5.75
N GLY A 127 10.70 3.58 5.15
CA GLY A 127 10.59 2.13 5.03
C GLY A 127 11.44 1.40 4.02
N PRO A 128 11.06 0.16 3.64
CA PRO A 128 11.64 -0.47 2.47
C PRO A 128 11.33 0.43 1.28
N ALA A 129 12.34 0.68 0.45
CA ALA A 129 12.20 1.58 -0.68
C ALA A 129 10.99 1.18 -1.55
N HIS A 130 10.16 2.17 -1.88
CA HIS A 130 9.06 2.05 -2.83
C HIS A 130 9.57 2.11 -4.28
N THR A 131 10.68 1.42 -4.52
CA THR A 131 11.33 1.33 -5.82
C THR A 131 11.30 -0.11 -6.30
N PRO A 132 11.06 -0.35 -7.60
CA PRO A 132 11.17 -1.67 -8.18
C PRO A 132 12.59 -2.22 -8.01
N THR A 133 12.72 -3.51 -7.73
CA THR A 133 14.03 -4.15 -7.53
C THR A 133 14.73 -4.48 -8.84
N ASN A 134 13.95 -4.74 -9.91
CA ASN A 134 14.44 -5.02 -11.25
C ASN A 134 13.48 -4.40 -12.26
N THR A 135 14.02 -3.64 -13.20
CA THR A 135 13.29 -2.90 -14.23
C THR A 135 13.74 -3.28 -15.63
N GLY A 136 14.66 -4.24 -15.79
CA GLY A 136 15.31 -4.57 -17.08
C GLY A 136 14.33 -4.94 -18.20
N ASP A 137 13.20 -5.54 -17.84
CA ASP A 137 12.15 -5.95 -18.79
C ASP A 137 11.03 -4.91 -18.97
N TRP A 138 11.17 -3.69 -18.42
CA TRP A 138 10.13 -2.66 -18.40
C TRP A 138 10.27 -1.59 -19.47
#